data_AF-R6MA57-F1
#
_entry.id   AF-R6MA57-F1
#
_cell.length_a   1.000
_cell.length_b   1.000
_cell.length_c   1.000
_cell.angle_alpha   90.00
_cell.angle_beta   90.00
_cell.angle_gamma   90.00
#
_symmetry.space_group_name_H-M   'P 1'
#
loop_
_entity.id
_entity.type
_entity.pdbx_description
1 polymer ?
#
loop_
_entity_poly.entity_id
_entity_poly.type
_entity_poly.pdbx_seq_one_letter_code
_entity_poly.pdbx_strand_id
1 'polypeptide(L)'
;MYIVYLLIILLMVLLFILVKDKISILKIIGITLISSGVLITLLAVAIKVLIKTTIYYINLSKVTSIILSNFLIISTIFILSGLFSYIMYKILRPKEIVKV
;
A
#
# COMPACT_ATOMS: atom_id res chain seq x y z
N MET A 1 15.41 2.16 -9.26
CA MET A 1 13.92 2.26 -9.27
C MET A 1 13.28 1.24 -10.20
N TYR A 2 13.70 1.09 -11.46
CA TYR A 2 13.12 0.14 -12.42
C TYR A 2 13.06 -1.33 -11.94
N ILE A 3 14.10 -1.81 -11.26
CA ILE A 3 14.13 -3.17 -10.69
C ILE A 3 13.01 -3.41 -9.67
N VAL A 4 12.69 -2.40 -8.85
CA VAL A 4 11.62 -2.51 -7.84
C VAL A 4 10.25 -2.59 -8.51
N TYR A 5 10.02 -1.78 -9.54
CA TYR A 5 8.79 -1.85 -10.34
C TYR A 5 8.63 -3.21 -11.02
N LEU A 6 9.71 -3.77 -11.57
CA LEU A 6 9.70 -5.10 -12.19
C LEU A 6 9.35 -6.20 -11.18
N LEU A 7 9.87 -6.09 -9.95
CA LEU A 7 9.61 -7.04 -8.87
C LEU A 7 8.15 -6.98 -8.39
N ILE A 8 7.55 -5.78 -8.32
CA ILE A 8 6.12 -5.59 -8.02
C ILE A 8 5.23 -6.22 -9.10
N ILE A 9 5.57 -6.03 -10.38
CA ILE A 9 4.83 -6.62 -11.50
C ILE A 9 4.93 -8.15 -11.45
N LEU A 10 6.13 -8.70 -11.21
CA LEU A 10 6.32 -10.14 -11.07
C LEU A 10 5.47 -10.72 -9.93
N LEU A 11 5.46 -10.06 -8.77
CA LEU A 11 4.63 -10.45 -7.62
C LEU A 11 3.14 -10.43 -7.96
N MET A 12 2.66 -9.41 -8.68
CA MET A 12 1.26 -9.34 -9.12
C MET A 12 0.90 -10.48 -10.08
N VAL A 13 1.77 -10.80 -11.04
CA VAL A 13 1.57 -11.92 -11.96
C VAL A 13 1.54 -13.25 -11.21
N LEU A 14 2.45 -13.43 -10.26
CA LEU A 14 2.51 -14.63 -9.42
C LEU A 14 1.22 -14.81 -8.61
N LEU A 15 0.73 -13.73 -7.97
CA LEU A 15 -0.55 -13.70 -7.24
C LEU A 15 -1.73 -14.04 -8.14
N PHE A 16 -1.71 -13.57 -9.39
CA PHE A 16 -2.76 -13.85 -10.37
C PHE A 16 -2.80 -15.32 -10.80
N ILE A 17 -1.64 -15.96 -10.93
CA ILE A 17 -1.52 -17.38 -11.28
C ILE A 17 -1.89 -18.28 -10.09
N LEU A 18 -1.53 -17.89 -8.86
CA LEU A 18 -1.69 -18.72 -7.67
C LEU A 18 -3.16 -18.91 -7.24
N VAL A 19 -4.01 -17.93 -7.50
CA VAL A 19 -5.39 -17.91 -6.99
C VAL A 19 -6.37 -18.20 -8.14
N LYS A 20 -7.02 -19.37 -8.07
CA LYS A 20 -8.01 -19.82 -9.07
C LYS A 20 -9.21 -18.88 -9.20
N ASP A 21 -9.64 -18.27 -8.09
CA ASP A 21 -10.77 -17.33 -8.09
C ASP A 21 -10.29 -15.89 -8.30
N LYS A 22 -10.51 -15.39 -9.51
CA LYS A 22 -10.15 -14.03 -9.92
C LYS A 22 -10.82 -12.96 -9.06
N ILE A 23 -11.98 -13.23 -8.48
CA ILE A 23 -12.67 -12.29 -7.60
C ILE A 23 -11.97 -12.24 -6.24
N SER A 24 -11.61 -13.41 -5.70
CA SER A 24 -10.85 -13.50 -4.44
C SER A 24 -9.47 -12.81 -4.49
N ILE A 25 -8.83 -12.72 -5.67
CA ILE A 25 -7.60 -11.93 -5.87
C ILE A 25 -7.80 -10.46 -5.49
N LEU A 26 -8.93 -9.84 -5.84
CA LEU A 26 -9.19 -8.44 -5.52
C LEU A 26 -9.22 -8.20 -4.01
N LYS A 27 -9.72 -9.17 -3.23
CA LYS A 27 -9.68 -9.09 -1.77
C LYS A 27 -8.24 -9.07 -1.26
N ILE A 28 -7.41 -9.98 -1.76
CA ILE A 28 -6.00 -10.12 -1.33
C ILE A 28 -5.21 -8.88 -1.73
N ILE A 29 -5.36 -8.40 -2.96
CA ILE A 29 -4.75 -7.15 -3.44
C ILE A 29 -5.21 -5.97 -2.59
N GLY A 30 -6.52 -5.86 -2.31
CA GLY A 30 -7.06 -4.80 -1.46
C GLY A 30 -6.42 -4.76 -0.07
N ILE A 31 -6.38 -5.90 0.62
CA ILE A 31 -5.81 -6.00 1.98
C ILE A 31 -4.30 -5.76 1.97
N THR A 32 -3.57 -6.31 1.00
CA THR A 32 -2.11 -6.13 0.89
C THR A 32 -1.73 -4.68 0.59
N LEU A 33 -2.48 -4.00 -0.28
CA LEU A 33 -2.27 -2.57 -0.56
C LEU A 33 -2.59 -1.69 0.65
N ILE A 34 -3.71 -1.92 1.34
CA ILE A 34 -4.07 -1.17 2.55
C ILE A 34 -3.00 -1.36 3.64
N SER A 35 -2.64 -2.60 3.95
CA SER A 35 -1.63 -2.90 4.97
C SER A 35 -0.25 -2.32 4.62
N SER A 36 0.14 -2.39 3.35
CA SER A 36 1.37 -1.74 2.87
C SER A 36 1.32 -0.22 3.02
N GLY A 37 0.20 0.42 2.66
CA GLY A 37 0.02 1.88 2.83
C GLY A 37 0.09 2.32 4.29
N VAL A 38 -0.50 1.54 5.20
CA VAL A 38 -0.41 1.77 6.66
C VAL A 38 1.04 1.65 7.14
N LEU A 39 1.76 0.61 6.72
CA LEU A 39 3.19 0.43 7.05
C LEU A 39 4.06 1.59 6.55
N ILE A 40 3.83 2.04 5.31
CA ILE A 40 4.55 3.20 4.73
C ILE A 40 4.28 4.46 5.56
N THR A 41 3.05 4.65 6.03
CA THR A 41 2.70 5.80 6.90
C THR A 41 3.43 5.73 8.23
N LEU A 42 3.45 4.56 8.88
CA LEU A 42 4.18 4.34 10.13
C LEU A 42 5.68 4.59 9.96
N LEU A 43 6.27 4.10 8.86
CA LEU A 43 7.66 4.38 8.49
C LEU A 43 7.92 5.87 8.33
N ALA A 44 7.05 6.60 7.63
CA ALA A 44 7.16 8.05 7.50
C ALA A 44 7.16 8.75 8.86
N VAL A 45 6.25 8.37 9.76
CA VAL A 45 6.20 8.94 11.11
C VAL A 45 7.46 8.60 11.92
N ALA A 46 7.94 7.35 11.86
CA ALA A 46 9.16 6.93 12.56
C ALA A 46 10.38 7.71 12.07
N ILE A 47 10.52 7.89 10.75
CA ILE A 47 11.59 8.69 10.14
C ILE A 47 11.50 10.14 10.62
N LYS A 48 10.30 10.74 10.65
CA LYS A 48 10.10 12.11 11.14
C LYS A 48 10.55 12.27 12.60
N VAL A 49 10.23 11.31 13.45
CA VAL A 49 10.63 11.31 14.87
C VAL A 49 12.15 11.18 15.01
N LEU A 50 12.76 10.20 14.34
CA LEU A 50 14.22 9.97 14.34
C LEU A 50 15.01 11.21 13.90
N ILE A 51 14.53 11.88 12.86
CA ILE A 51 15.14 13.11 12.33
C ILE A 51 15.03 14.23 13.37
N LYS A 52 13.87 14.40 14.01
CA LYS A 52 13.67 15.46 15.00
C LYS A 52 14.54 15.25 16.26
N THR A 53 14.77 14.01 16.67
CA THR A 53 15.59 13.69 17.84
C THR A 53 17.10 13.75 17.56
N THR A 54 17.53 13.40 16.35
CA THR A 54 18.96 13.26 16.01
C THR A 54 19.56 14.54 15.40
N ILE A 55 18.76 15.37 14.72
CA ILE A 55 19.25 16.52 13.94
C ILE A 55 19.00 17.86 14.64
N TYR A 56 19.38 17.98 15.92
CA TYR A 56 19.45 19.29 16.59
C TYR A 56 20.53 20.22 15.99
N TYR A 57 21.36 19.71 15.06
CA TYR A 57 22.61 20.35 14.61
C TYR A 57 22.72 20.71 13.11
N ILE A 58 21.85 20.22 12.21
CA ILE A 58 22.00 20.46 10.75
C ILE A 58 20.65 20.82 10.13
N ASN A 59 20.61 21.88 9.31
CA ASN A 59 19.42 22.41 8.65
C ASN A 59 18.90 21.50 7.49
N LEU A 60 18.67 20.22 7.77
CA LEU A 60 18.12 19.20 6.85
C LEU A 60 16.57 19.21 6.79
N SER A 61 15.92 20.19 7.42
CA SER A 61 14.46 20.25 7.57
C SER A 61 13.71 20.26 6.22
N LYS A 62 14.25 20.92 5.19
CA LYS A 62 13.63 20.98 3.87
C LYS A 62 13.67 19.63 3.14
N VAL A 63 14.82 18.97 3.10
CA VAL A 63 14.99 17.68 2.40
C VAL A 63 14.15 16.60 3.08
N THR A 64 14.15 16.57 4.40
CA THR A 64 13.39 15.61 5.20
C THR A 64 11.88 15.82 5.06
N SER A 65 11.42 17.06 5.00
CA SER A 65 10.01 17.39 4.70
C SER A 65 9.58 16.91 3.32
N ILE A 66 10.41 17.11 2.28
CA ILE A 66 10.12 16.64 0.91
C ILE A 66 10.02 15.11 0.88
N ILE A 67 10.96 14.41 1.52
CA ILE A 67 10.93 12.94 1.61
C ILE A 67 9.65 12.50 2.33
N LEU A 68 9.34 13.07 3.50
CA LEU A 68 8.14 12.72 4.26
C LEU A 68 6.85 12.94 3.45
N SER A 69 6.76 14.05 2.72
CA SER A 69 5.63 14.35 1.84
C SER A 69 5.46 13.26 0.77
N ASN A 70 6.56 12.87 0.11
CA ASN A 70 6.52 11.82 -0.91
C ASN A 70 6.06 10.47 -0.33
N PHE A 71 6.54 10.10 0.86
CA PHE A 71 6.11 8.87 1.53
C PHE A 71 4.61 8.90 1.87
N LEU A 72 4.09 10.03 2.36
CA LEU A 72 2.65 10.19 2.66
C LEU A 72 1.79 10.12 1.39
N ILE A 73 2.24 10.73 0.29
CA ILE A 73 1.55 10.66 -1.00
C ILE A 73 1.45 9.21 -1.48
N ILE A 74 2.57 8.47 -1.46
CA ILE A 74 2.62 7.06 -1.87
C ILE A 74 1.70 6.21 -0.98
N SER A 75 1.76 6.41 0.35
CA SER A 75 0.86 5.74 1.31
C SER A 75 -0.61 5.96 0.95
N THR A 76 -0.99 7.21 0.68
CA THR A 76 -2.38 7.59 0.39
C THR A 76 -2.87 6.90 -0.88
N ILE A 77 -2.04 6.85 -1.93
CA ILE A 77 -2.34 6.14 -3.18
C ILE A 77 -2.54 4.65 -2.92
N PHE A 78 -1.68 4.02 -2.11
CA PHE A 78 -1.80 2.61 -1.75
C PHE A 78 -3.09 2.31 -0.97
N ILE A 79 -3.45 3.16 -0.01
CA ILE A 79 -4.68 2.99 0.78
C ILE A 79 -5.91 3.13 -0.12
N LEU A 80 -5.97 4.17 -0.97
CA LEU A 80 -7.10 4.41 -1.86
C LEU A 80 -7.27 3.29 -2.90
N SER A 81 -6.18 2.85 -3.53
CA SER A 81 -6.21 1.74 -4.48
C SER A 81 -6.60 0.41 -3.82
N GLY A 82 -6.12 0.17 -2.59
CA GLY A 82 -6.50 -1.00 -1.81
C GLY A 82 -7.98 -0.99 -1.41
N LEU A 83 -8.50 0.16 -0.97
CA LEU A 83 -9.93 0.34 -0.68
C LEU A 83 -10.79 0.10 -1.92
N PHE A 84 -10.41 0.69 -3.06
CA PHE A 84 -11.10 0.49 -4.32
C PHE A 84 -11.15 -1.00 -4.71
N SER A 85 -10.01 -1.69 -4.63
CA SER A 85 -9.92 -3.12 -4.93
C SER A 85 -10.82 -3.96 -4.01
N TYR A 86 -10.83 -3.66 -2.71
CA TYR A 86 -11.67 -4.37 -1.73
C TYR A 86 -13.18 -4.11 -1.92
N ILE A 87 -13.56 -2.87 -2.25
CA ILE A 87 -14.95 -2.53 -2.59
C ILE A 87 -15.38 -3.27 -3.85
N MET A 88 -14.54 -3.28 -4.88
CA MET A 88 -14.80 -3.98 -6.13
C MET A 88 -14.95 -5.50 -5.92
N TYR A 89 -14.13 -6.10 -5.04
CA TYR A 89 -14.35 -7.47 -4.58
C TYR A 89 -15.74 -7.67 -3.99
N LYS A 90 -16.18 -6.78 -3.08
CA LYS A 90 -17.49 -6.91 -2.41
C LYS A 90 -18.67 -6.79 -3.38
N ILE A 91 -18.52 -5.98 -4.44
CA ILE A 91 -19.54 -5.80 -5.48
C ILE A 91 -19.59 -7.00 -6.44
N LEU A 92 -18.42 -7.45 -6.89
CA LEU A 92 -18.31 -8.53 -7.89
C LEU A 92 -18.50 -9.93 -7.29
N ARG A 93 -18.35 -10.08 -5.97
CA ARG A 93 -18.60 -11.36 -5.31
C ARG A 93 -20.07 -11.74 -5.54
N PRO A 94 -20.36 -12.84 -6.25
CA PRO A 94 -21.73 -13.29 -6.41
C PRO A 94 -22.31 -13.49 -5.01
N LYS A 95 -23.48 -12.89 -4.75
CA LYS A 95 -24.28 -13.21 -3.58
C LYS A 95 -24.72 -14.66 -3.77
N GLU A 96 -23.93 -15.62 -3.30
CA GLU A 96 -24.45 -16.96 -3.07
C GLU A 96 -25.65 -16.80 -2.16
N ILE A 97 -26.78 -17.22 -2.72
CA ILE A 97 -28.13 -17.18 -2.19
C ILE A 97 -28.06 -17.61 -0.72
N VAL A 98 -28.61 -16.77 0.16
CA VAL A 98 -28.98 -17.16 1.52
C VAL A 98 -29.83 -18.42 1.37
N LYS A 99 -29.23 -19.59 1.50
CA LYS A 99 -29.96 -20.82 1.76
C LYS A 99 -30.41 -20.70 3.21
N VAL A 100 -31.71 -20.46 3.34
CA VAL A 100 -32.54 -20.49 4.54
C VAL A 100 -32.15 -21.64 5.45
#